data_AF-A0A1B0F0N6-F1
#
_entry.id   AF-A0A1B0F0N6-F1
#
_cell.length_a   1.000
_cell.length_b   1.000
_cell.length_c   1.000
_cell.angle_alpha   90.00
_cell.angle_beta   90.00
_cell.angle_gamma   90.00
#
_symmetry.space_group_name_H-M   'P 1'
#
loop_
_entity.id
_entity.type
_entity.pdbx_description
1 polymer ?
#
loop_
_entity_poly.entity_id
_entity_poly.type
_entity_poly.pdbx_seq_one_letter_code
_entity_poly.pdbx_strand_id
1 'polypeptide(L)'
;MTDDVKKFFTGLLHKVSGLHCIAITDRDGVLVTVTGDRVPEPALKAPFLSTFTNATDQASKLGLGKNKNIICMYSNYQIVQMNKLPLIVTFIGNQNCNVGHILAIENQIDAYLDEIKQAVTES
;
A
#
# COMPACT_ATOMS: atom_id res chain seq x y z
N MET A 1 -10.14 8.78 11.48
CA MET A 1 -8.69 8.50 11.40
C MET A 1 -7.96 9.60 12.13
N THR A 2 -7.21 9.22 13.17
CA THR A 2 -6.56 10.13 14.11
C THR A 2 -5.48 10.95 13.40
N ASP A 3 -5.29 12.21 13.80
CA ASP A 3 -4.32 13.11 13.16
C ASP A 3 -2.90 12.55 13.19
N ASP A 4 -2.60 11.68 14.16
CA ASP A 4 -1.31 11.03 14.32
C ASP A 4 -1.03 10.00 13.22
N VAL A 5 -2.05 9.25 12.78
CA VAL A 5 -1.95 8.31 11.65
C VAL A 5 -1.62 9.08 10.37
N LYS A 6 -2.33 10.19 10.12
CA LYS A 6 -2.05 11.06 8.95
C LYS A 6 -0.64 11.61 8.99
N LYS A 7 -0.21 12.18 10.13
CA LYS A 7 1.14 12.72 10.31
C LYS A 7 2.22 11.66 10.07
N PHE A 8 2.00 10.44 10.58
CA PHE A 8 2.92 9.33 10.39
C PHE A 8 3.09 8.97 8.90
N PHE A 9 2.00 8.71 8.18
CA PHE A 9 2.07 8.37 6.75
C PHE A 9 2.60 9.53 5.89
N THR A 10 2.29 10.79 6.22
CA THR A 10 2.89 11.95 5.56
C THR A 10 4.40 12.00 5.80
N GLY A 11 4.85 11.71 7.01
CA GLY A 11 6.28 11.61 7.33
C GLY A 11 6.99 10.52 6.51
N LEU A 12 6.32 9.39 6.24
CA LEU A 12 6.87 8.31 5.41
C LEU A 12 7.09 8.72 3.95
N LEU A 13 6.22 9.57 3.38
CA LEU A 13 6.40 10.09 2.02
C LEU A 13 7.75 10.77 1.83
N HIS A 14 8.18 11.55 2.83
CA HIS A 14 9.43 12.30 2.76
C HIS A 14 10.67 11.45 3.10
N LYS A 15 10.50 10.29 3.73
CA LYS A 15 11.62 9.36 4.02
C LYS A 15 12.07 8.60 2.77
N VAL A 16 11.14 8.27 1.87
CA VAL A 16 11.43 7.48 0.68
C VAL A 16 11.55 8.39 -0.55
N SER A 17 12.78 8.54 -1.04
CA SER A 17 13.03 9.29 -2.27
C SER A 17 12.25 8.69 -3.44
N GLY A 18 11.47 9.53 -4.13
CA GLY A 18 10.67 9.14 -5.29
C GLY A 18 9.30 8.56 -4.96
N LEU A 19 8.92 8.44 -3.68
CA LEU A 19 7.57 8.03 -3.28
C LEU A 19 6.58 9.18 -3.49
N HIS A 20 5.43 8.89 -4.08
CA HIS A 20 4.41 9.88 -4.40
C HIS A 20 3.15 9.75 -3.57
N CYS A 21 2.79 8.51 -3.24
CA CYS A 21 1.57 8.22 -2.52
C CYS A 21 1.64 6.90 -1.75
N ILE A 22 0.94 6.88 -0.62
CA ILE A 22 0.59 5.69 0.14
C ILE A 22 -0.93 5.63 0.20
N ALA A 23 -1.52 4.57 -0.35
CA ALA A 23 -2.95 4.29 -0.30
C ALA A 23 -3.20 3.05 0.55
N ILE A 24 -4.21 3.11 1.41
CA ILE A 24 -4.66 1.98 2.22
C ILE A 24 -6.08 1.67 1.79
N THR A 25 -6.30 0.43 1.36
CA THR A 25 -7.61 -0.05 0.91
C THR A 25 -8.04 -1.30 1.66
N ASP A 26 -9.31 -1.64 1.53
CA ASP A 26 -9.77 -3.01 1.73
C ASP A 26 -9.42 -3.90 0.52
N ARG A 27 -9.97 -5.12 0.48
CA ARG A 27 -9.75 -6.12 -0.59
C ARG A 27 -10.41 -5.77 -1.92
N ASP A 28 -11.46 -4.96 -1.88
CA ASP A 28 -12.21 -4.54 -3.07
C ASP A 28 -11.63 -3.26 -3.69
N GLY A 29 -10.56 -2.73 -3.10
CA GLY A 29 -9.88 -1.52 -3.55
C GLY A 29 -10.58 -0.24 -3.10
N VAL A 30 -11.50 -0.32 -2.14
CA VAL A 30 -12.15 0.86 -1.54
C VAL A 30 -11.13 1.57 -0.66
N LEU A 31 -10.93 2.86 -0.93
CA LEU A 31 -9.97 3.69 -0.21
C LEU A 31 -10.44 3.92 1.23
N VAL A 32 -9.64 3.47 2.19
CA VAL A 32 -9.76 3.81 3.61
C VAL A 32 -9.04 5.13 3.87
N THR A 33 -7.81 5.25 3.33
CA THR A 33 -7.06 6.50 3.40
C THR A 33 -6.02 6.58 2.28
N VAL A 34 -5.66 7.81 1.94
CA VAL A 34 -4.65 8.13 0.94
C VAL A 34 -3.81 9.29 1.44
N THR A 35 -2.50 9.20 1.27
CA THR A 35 -1.54 10.24 1.63
C THR A 35 -0.60 10.44 0.46
N GLY A 36 -0.61 11.63 -0.16
CA GLY A 36 0.25 11.97 -1.30
C GLY A 36 -0.35 13.03 -2.22
N ASP A 37 0.53 13.68 -3.01
CA ASP A 37 0.17 14.87 -3.78
C ASP A 37 0.06 14.62 -5.29
N ARG A 38 0.78 13.62 -5.83
CA ARG A 38 0.90 13.40 -7.28
C ARG A 38 0.79 11.94 -7.65
N VAL A 39 -0.40 11.49 -8.02
CA VAL A 39 -0.62 10.08 -8.36
C VAL A 39 -1.18 9.97 -9.76
N PRO A 40 -0.71 9.00 -10.57
CA PRO A 40 -1.42 8.65 -11.79
C PRO A 40 -2.86 8.29 -11.42
N GLU A 41 -3.84 9.07 -11.88
CA GLU A 41 -5.26 8.89 -11.53
C GLU A 41 -5.75 7.43 -11.69
N PRO A 42 -5.33 6.66 -12.71
CA PRO A 42 -5.73 5.25 -12.84
C PRO A 42 -5.26 4.35 -11.69
N ALA A 43 -4.11 4.65 -11.08
CA ALA A 43 -3.49 3.80 -10.07
C ALA A 43 -4.21 3.83 -8.70
N LEU A 44 -5.08 4.82 -8.48
CA LEU A 44 -5.90 4.92 -7.26
C LEU A 44 -7.33 4.42 -7.46
N LYS A 45 -7.72 4.00 -8.67
CA LYS A 45 -9.08 3.51 -8.91
C LYS A 45 -9.23 2.12 -8.32
N ALA A 46 -10.37 1.87 -7.67
CA ALA A 46 -10.66 0.58 -7.04
C ALA A 46 -10.41 -0.64 -7.95
N PRO A 47 -10.78 -0.65 -9.26
CA PRO A 47 -10.48 -1.78 -10.14
C PRO A 47 -8.99 -2.08 -10.31
N PHE A 48 -8.16 -1.05 -10.25
CA PHE A 48 -6.72 -1.19 -10.32
C PHE A 48 -6.18 -1.77 -8.99
N LEU A 49 -6.58 -1.19 -7.87
CA LEU A 49 -6.12 -1.61 -6.54
C LEU A 49 -6.58 -3.04 -6.17
N SER A 50 -7.80 -3.43 -6.52
CA SER A 50 -8.36 -4.76 -6.26
C SER A 50 -7.70 -5.88 -7.06
N THR A 51 -6.94 -5.54 -8.12
CA THR A 51 -6.15 -6.52 -8.88
C THR A 51 -5.15 -7.27 -7.98
N PHE A 52 -4.67 -6.62 -6.92
CA PHE A 52 -3.78 -7.26 -5.94
C PHE A 52 -4.41 -8.47 -5.26
N THR A 53 -5.68 -8.39 -4.89
CA THR A 53 -6.39 -9.47 -4.17
C THR A 53 -6.36 -10.77 -4.99
N ASN A 54 -6.68 -10.67 -6.28
CA ASN A 54 -6.61 -11.82 -7.18
C ASN A 54 -5.16 -12.30 -7.36
N ALA A 55 -4.21 -11.38 -7.53
CA ALA A 55 -2.81 -11.73 -7.75
C ALA A 55 -2.17 -12.41 -6.52
N THR A 56 -2.45 -11.92 -5.31
CA THR A 56 -1.90 -12.48 -4.06
C THR A 56 -2.49 -13.86 -3.76
N ASP A 57 -3.77 -14.08 -4.08
CA ASP A 57 -4.43 -15.38 -3.93
C ASP A 57 -3.84 -16.42 -4.87
N GLN A 58 -3.53 -16.04 -6.12
CA GLN A 58 -2.87 -16.95 -7.06
C GLN A 58 -1.40 -17.17 -6.72
N ALA A 59 -0.68 -16.11 -6.34
CA ALA A 59 0.73 -16.21 -5.93
C ALA A 59 0.91 -17.14 -4.72
N SER A 60 -0.04 -17.13 -3.77
CA SER A 60 -0.01 -18.01 -2.59
C SER A 60 -0.18 -19.50 -2.94
N LYS A 61 -0.64 -19.83 -4.15
CA LYS A 61 -0.81 -21.21 -4.63
C LYS A 61 0.44 -21.78 -5.31
N LEU A 62 1.53 -21.00 -5.41
CA LEU A 62 2.79 -21.43 -6.02
C LEU A 62 3.62 -22.38 -5.13
N GLY A 63 3.14 -22.76 -3.95
CA GLY A 63 3.86 -23.64 -3.02
C GLY A 63 4.97 -22.93 -2.21
N LEU A 64 5.02 -21.60 -2.24
CA LEU A 64 6.03 -20.77 -1.54
C LEU A 64 5.51 -20.15 -0.23
N GLY A 65 4.36 -20.64 0.26
CA GLY A 65 3.64 -20.06 1.39
C GLY A 65 2.79 -18.85 1.00
N LYS A 66 2.30 -18.13 2.01
CA LYS A 66 1.43 -16.96 1.80
C LYS A 66 2.20 -15.81 1.15
N ASN A 67 1.68 -15.27 0.05
CA ASN A 67 2.26 -14.10 -0.58
C ASN A 67 2.19 -12.89 0.36
N LYS A 68 3.34 -12.22 0.56
CA LYS A 68 3.45 -11.03 1.39
C LYS A 68 3.31 -9.75 0.58
N ASN A 69 4.09 -9.64 -0.49
CA ASN A 69 4.20 -8.42 -1.28
C ASN A 69 4.14 -8.75 -2.78
N ILE A 70 3.63 -7.80 -3.57
CA ILE A 70 3.73 -7.78 -5.03
C ILE A 70 4.31 -6.44 -5.45
N ILE A 71 5.30 -6.48 -6.35
CA ILE A 71 5.99 -5.29 -6.85
C ILE A 71 5.81 -5.25 -8.37
N CYS A 72 5.21 -4.17 -8.87
CA CYS A 72 4.95 -3.95 -10.28
C CYS A 72 5.77 -2.76 -10.78
N MET A 73 6.66 -3.01 -11.74
CA MET A 73 7.51 -2.00 -12.36
C MET A 73 6.90 -1.57 -13.70
N TYR A 74 6.50 -0.30 -13.82
CA TYR A 74 6.05 0.31 -15.07
C TYR A 74 7.09 1.29 -15.59
N SER A 75 6.92 1.79 -16.82
CA SER A 75 7.90 2.67 -17.46
C SER A 75 8.18 3.96 -16.69
N ASN A 76 7.15 4.53 -16.03
CA ASN A 76 7.23 5.85 -15.38
C ASN A 76 6.92 5.81 -13.88
N TYR A 77 6.56 4.65 -13.33
CA TYR A 77 6.21 4.52 -11.93
C TYR A 77 6.37 3.06 -11.47
N GLN A 78 6.45 2.89 -10.16
CA GLN A 78 6.54 1.60 -9.51
C GLN A 78 5.44 1.51 -8.46
N ILE A 79 4.91 0.31 -8.29
CA ILE A 79 3.90 0.02 -7.28
C ILE A 79 4.39 -1.11 -6.39
N VAL A 80 4.32 -0.90 -5.08
CA VAL A 80 4.57 -1.94 -4.08
C VAL A 80 3.28 -2.13 -3.28
N GLN A 81 2.71 -3.32 -3.33
CA GLN A 81 1.51 -3.68 -2.58
C GLN A 81 1.85 -4.71 -1.52
N MET A 82 1.43 -4.44 -0.29
CA MET A 82 1.69 -5.29 0.88
C MET A 82 0.38 -5.92 1.38
N ASN A 83 0.42 -7.23 1.58
CA ASN A 83 -0.66 -8.04 2.14
C ASN A 83 -0.72 -7.85 3.66
N LYS A 84 -1.59 -6.93 4.12
CA LYS A 84 -1.80 -6.60 5.54
C LYS A 84 -3.26 -6.83 5.95
N LEU A 85 -3.81 -7.97 5.50
CA LEU A 85 -5.23 -8.30 5.63
C LEU A 85 -5.81 -7.98 7.02
N PRO A 86 -7.04 -7.42 7.09
CA PRO A 86 -7.97 -7.19 5.98
C PRO A 86 -7.63 -6.01 5.06
N LEU A 87 -6.56 -5.25 5.38
CA LEU A 87 -6.12 -4.10 4.59
C LEU A 87 -5.07 -4.47 3.54
N ILE A 88 -4.94 -3.63 2.53
CA ILE A 88 -3.86 -3.65 1.55
C ILE A 88 -3.19 -2.28 1.59
N VAL A 89 -1.87 -2.26 1.72
CA VAL A 89 -1.09 -1.01 1.67
C VAL A 89 -0.39 -0.93 0.33
N THR A 90 -0.68 0.12 -0.42
CA THR A 90 -0.16 0.38 -1.77
C THR A 90 0.73 1.61 -1.76
N PHE A 91 2.00 1.43 -2.08
CA PHE A 91 2.98 2.51 -2.28
C PHE A 91 3.13 2.76 -3.77
N ILE A 92 3.04 4.03 -4.18
CA ILE A 92 3.18 4.46 -5.58
C ILE A 92 4.32 5.47 -5.62
N GLY A 93 5.37 5.15 -6.37
CA GLY A 93 6.51 6.04 -6.58
C GLY A 93 6.90 6.14 -8.05
N ASN A 94 7.84 7.02 -8.37
CA ASN A 94 8.39 7.12 -9.72
C ASN A 94 9.25 5.89 -10.09
N GLN A 95 9.70 5.82 -11.35
CA GLN A 95 10.54 4.75 -11.88
C GLN A 95 11.91 4.60 -11.20
N ASN A 96 12.34 5.56 -10.38
CA ASN A 96 13.60 5.53 -9.63
C ASN A 96 13.38 5.38 -8.11
N CYS A 97 12.15 5.11 -7.68
CA CYS A 97 11.82 4.98 -6.26
C CYS A 97 12.57 3.79 -5.64
N ASN A 98 13.12 3.99 -4.44
CA ASN A 98 13.86 2.94 -3.75
C ASN A 98 12.90 1.94 -3.06
N VAL A 99 12.61 0.83 -3.74
CA VAL A 99 11.74 -0.24 -3.23
C VAL A 99 12.29 -0.92 -1.99
N GLY A 100 13.62 -1.07 -1.88
CA GLY A 100 14.24 -1.62 -0.67
C GLY A 100 13.90 -0.80 0.57
N HIS A 101 13.89 0.52 0.44
CA HIS A 101 13.49 1.42 1.53
C HIS A 101 11.99 1.29 1.86
N ILE A 102 11.12 1.13 0.85
CA ILE A 102 9.69 0.86 1.07
C ILE A 102 9.50 -0.43 1.88
N LEU A 103 10.17 -1.51 1.48
CA LEU A 103 10.08 -2.80 2.18
C LEU A 103 10.62 -2.72 3.62
N ALA A 104 11.66 -1.93 3.87
CA ALA A 104 12.20 -1.73 5.22
C ALA A 104 11.24 -0.99 6.17
N ILE A 105 10.28 -0.22 5.63
CA ILE A 105 9.29 0.53 6.40
C ILE A 105 8.12 -0.38 6.86
N GLU A 106 7.99 -1.60 6.31
CA GLU A 106 6.92 -2.54 6.64
C GLU A 106 6.73 -2.75 8.15
N ASN A 107 7.82 -2.89 8.91
CA ASN A 107 7.74 -3.12 10.37
C ASN A 107 7.27 -1.87 11.15
N GLN A 108 7.39 -0.67 10.57
CA GLN A 108 6.99 0.58 11.21
C GLN A 108 5.50 0.88 11.02
N ILE A 109 4.88 0.35 9.96
CA ILE A 109 3.47 0.65 9.63
C ILE A 109 2.49 -0.22 10.41
N ASP A 110 2.88 -1.41 10.87
CA ASP A 110 1.96 -2.39 11.46
C ASP A 110 1.19 -1.85 12.67
N ALA A 111 1.85 -1.10 13.56
CA ALA A 111 1.19 -0.50 14.73
C ALA A 111 0.06 0.47 14.35
N TYR A 112 0.25 1.26 13.29
CA TYR A 112 -0.75 2.20 12.80
C TYR A 112 -1.84 1.53 11.95
N LEU A 113 -1.52 0.40 11.31
CA LEU A 113 -2.52 -0.38 10.57
C LEU A 113 -3.52 -1.05 11.50
N ASP A 114 -3.10 -1.48 12.69
CA ASP A 114 -4.02 -2.11 13.65
C ASP A 114 -5.06 -1.12 14.17
N GLU A 115 -4.70 0.15 14.38
CA GLU A 115 -5.64 1.23 14.69
C GLU A 115 -6.66 1.44 13.56
N ILE A 116 -6.22 1.40 12.29
CA ILE A 116 -7.10 1.51 11.13
C ILE A 116 -8.04 0.29 11.02
N LYS A 117 -7.53 -0.92 11.28
CA LYS A 117 -8.33 -2.15 11.22
C LYS A 117 -9.48 -2.12 12.23
N GLN A 118 -9.24 -1.62 13.45
CA GLN A 118 -10.30 -1.48 14.46
C GLN A 118 -11.42 -0.59 13.96
N ALA A 119 -11.07 0.58 13.41
CA ALA A 119 -12.07 1.50 12.86
C ALA A 119 -12.89 0.90 11.69
N VAL A 120 -12.28 0.07 10.85
CA VAL A 120 -12.97 -0.57 9.71
C VAL A 120 -13.85 -1.75 10.16
N THR A 121 -13.51 -2.43 11.26
CA THR A 121 -14.28 -3.60 11.76
C THR A 121 -15.49 -3.21 12.62
N GLU A 122 -15.47 -2.01 13.21
CA GLU A 122 -16.56 -1.46 14.02
C GLU A 122 -17.61 -0.66 13.21
N SER A 123 -17.47 -0.60 11.89
CA SER A 123 -18.37 0.08 10.95
C SER A 123 -19.29 -0.91 10.24
#